data_AF-A0A5S4GJ06-F1
#
_entry.id   AF-A0A5S4GJ06-F1
#
_cell.length_a   1.000
_cell.length_b   1.000
_cell.length_c   1.000
_cell.angle_alpha   90.00
_cell.angle_beta   90.00
_cell.angle_gamma   90.00
#
_symmetry.space_group_name_H-M   'P 1'
#
loop_
_entity.id
_entity.type
_entity.pdbx_description
1 polymer ?
#
loop_
_entity_poly.entity_id
_entity_poly.type
_entity_poly.pdbx_seq_one_letter_code
_entity_poly.pdbx_strand_id
1 'polypeptide(L)'
;MESTRADKVFGMEFAFRQHSRWDVTLKSGSMLVVWADAYSELTDEFVFFTAVRASPEEREGLEVVSDFFHDPEDIFIVTARIPRNEVELVEGGPVGPA
;
A
#
# COMPACT_ATOMS: atom_id res chain seq x y z
N MET A 1 -13.87 25.20 -5.45
CA MET A 1 -12.46 24.87 -5.21
C MET A 1 -12.42 23.37 -4.97
N GLU A 2 -12.39 22.59 -6.05
CA GLU A 2 -12.30 21.13 -5.95
C GLU A 2 -10.93 20.79 -5.41
N SER A 3 -10.89 20.31 -4.17
CA SER A 3 -9.74 19.59 -3.67
C SER A 3 -9.76 18.25 -4.39
N THR A 4 -8.89 18.11 -5.40
CA THR A 4 -8.60 16.82 -6.04
C THR A 4 -7.92 15.94 -5.00
N ARG A 5 -8.68 15.42 -4.03
CA ARG A 5 -8.22 14.35 -3.17
C ARG A 5 -8.06 13.12 -4.04
N ALA A 6 -6.90 12.49 -3.96
CA ALA A 6 -6.68 11.16 -4.51
C ALA A 6 -7.52 10.19 -3.68
N ASP A 7 -8.82 10.11 -3.98
CA ASP A 7 -9.74 9.13 -3.36
C ASP A 7 -9.84 7.86 -4.24
N LYS A 8 -9.11 7.82 -5.37
CA LYS A 8 -9.16 6.73 -6.35
C LYS A 8 -7.78 6.30 -6.85
N VAL A 9 -7.62 4.99 -7.04
CA VAL A 9 -6.49 4.35 -7.72
C VAL A 9 -7.06 3.51 -8.87
N PHE A 10 -6.69 3.84 -10.11
CA PHE A 10 -7.16 3.11 -11.31
C PHE A 10 -8.69 2.92 -11.42
N GLY A 11 -9.50 3.82 -10.86
CA GLY A 11 -10.97 3.73 -10.85
C GLY A 11 -11.57 3.14 -9.58
N MET A 12 -10.77 2.39 -8.81
CA MET A 12 -11.14 1.82 -7.51
C MET A 12 -11.13 2.88 -6.42
N GLU A 13 -11.94 2.66 -5.39
CA GLU A 13 -11.99 3.51 -4.20
C GLU A 13 -11.05 2.96 -3.12
N PHE A 14 -10.43 3.83 -2.34
CA PHE A 14 -9.71 3.39 -1.16
C PHE A 14 -10.67 2.90 -0.09
N ALA A 15 -10.42 1.70 0.45
CA ALA A 15 -11.21 1.17 1.56
C ALA A 15 -10.95 1.96 2.86
N PHE A 16 -9.73 2.51 3.01
CA PHE A 16 -9.37 3.41 4.10
C PHE A 16 -9.12 4.84 3.61
N ARG A 17 -9.62 5.82 4.36
CA ARG A 17 -9.46 7.25 4.00
C ARG A 17 -8.07 7.82 4.29
N GLN A 18 -7.25 7.12 5.06
CA GLN A 18 -5.91 7.58 5.44
C GLN A 18 -4.92 6.45 5.24
N HIS A 19 -4.03 6.63 4.27
CA HIS A 19 -2.87 5.77 4.12
C HIS A 19 -1.75 6.21 5.04
N SER A 20 -0.97 5.22 5.44
CA SER A 20 0.30 5.47 6.08
C SER A 20 1.31 6.10 5.14
N ARG A 21 2.19 6.91 5.71
CA ARG A 21 3.46 7.22 5.09
C ARG A 21 4.54 6.27 5.61
N TRP A 22 5.30 5.71 4.68
CA TRP A 22 6.50 4.92 4.95
C TRP A 22 7.69 5.57 4.24
N ASP A 23 8.73 5.88 5.01
CA ASP A 23 10.01 6.36 4.49
C ASP A 23 10.97 5.16 4.40
N VAL A 24 11.39 4.81 3.19
CA VAL A 24 12.29 3.69 2.91
C VAL A 24 13.64 4.25 2.46
N THR A 25 14.65 4.11 3.32
CA THR A 25 16.03 4.43 2.97
C THR A 25 16.66 3.24 2.27
N LEU A 26 17.21 3.47 1.08
CA LEU A 26 17.98 2.50 0.31
C LEU A 26 19.46 2.60 0.70
N LYS A 27 20.21 1.50 0.56
CA LYS A 27 21.66 1.45 0.81
C LYS A 27 22.49 2.39 -0.07
N SER A 28 21.90 2.90 -1.16
CA SER A 28 22.51 3.95 -1.97
C SER A 28 22.49 5.33 -1.30
N GLY A 29 21.78 5.47 -0.17
CA GLY A 29 21.44 6.73 0.49
C GLY A 29 20.22 7.43 -0.09
N SER A 30 19.57 6.87 -1.12
CA SER A 30 18.33 7.41 -1.67
C SER A 30 17.15 7.09 -0.76
N MET A 31 16.15 7.97 -0.72
CA MET A 31 14.93 7.78 0.07
C MET A 31 13.72 7.65 -0.86
N LEU A 32 12.92 6.61 -0.63
CA LEU A 32 11.60 6.43 -1.24
C LEU A 32 10.54 6.75 -0.20
N VAL A 33 9.48 7.44 -0.63
CA VAL A 33 8.29 7.66 0.21
C VAL A 33 7.16 6.81 -0.37
N VAL A 34 6.70 5.82 0.39
CA VAL A 34 5.62 4.91 0.00
C VAL A 34 4.38 5.25 0.82
N TRP A 35 3.27 5.54 0.13
CA TRP A 35 1.96 5.68 0.75
C TRP A 35 1.23 4.35 0.62
N ALA A 36 0.98 3.67 1.74
CA ALA A 36 0.37 2.34 1.79
C ALA A 36 -0.33 2.15 3.13
N ASP A 37 -1.24 1.20 3.27
CA ASP A 37 -1.91 0.95 4.55
C ASP A 37 -1.06 0.12 5.51
N ALA A 38 -0.25 -0.80 4.97
CA ALA A 38 0.72 -1.55 5.73
C ALA A 38 1.81 -2.14 4.82
N TYR A 39 2.79 -2.81 5.44
CA TYR A 39 3.81 -3.57 4.73
C TYR A 39 4.08 -4.90 5.42
N SER A 40 4.68 -5.83 4.68
CA SER A 40 5.16 -7.10 5.18
C SER A 40 6.60 -7.32 4.76
N GLU A 41 7.32 -7.97 5.66
CA GLU A 41 8.69 -8.38 5.47
C GLU A 41 8.73 -9.83 5.00
N LEU A 42 9.01 -10.04 3.73
CA LEU A 42 9.26 -11.36 3.17
C LEU A 42 10.77 -11.66 3.20
N THR A 43 11.14 -12.89 2.86
CA THR A 43 12.54 -13.37 2.91
C THR A 43 13.48 -12.48 2.11
N ASP A 44 13.04 -12.03 0.93
CA ASP A 44 13.86 -11.32 -0.07
C ASP A 44 13.37 -9.91 -0.39
N GLU A 45 12.25 -9.47 0.16
CA GLU A 45 11.63 -8.19 -0.19
C GLU A 45 10.77 -7.60 0.93
N PHE A 46 10.55 -6.29 0.82
CA PHE A 46 9.51 -5.55 1.52
C PHE A 46 8.34 -5.34 0.57
N VAL A 47 7.14 -5.77 0.98
CA VAL A 47 5.91 -5.63 0.18
C VAL A 47 4.97 -4.68 0.88
N PHE A 48 4.64 -3.57 0.23
CA PHE A 48 3.71 -2.55 0.72
C PHE A 48 2.35 -2.75 0.06
N PHE A 49 1.29 -2.65 0.86
CA PHE A 49 -0.08 -2.93 0.40
C PHE A 49 -1.07 -1.86 0.81
N THR A 50 -2.06 -1.67 -0.05
CA THR A 50 -3.15 -0.70 0.12
C THR A 50 -4.48 -1.41 0.02
N ALA A 51 -5.39 -1.08 0.93
CA ALA A 51 -6.75 -1.58 0.94
C ALA A 51 -7.60 -0.76 -0.03
N VAL A 52 -8.19 -1.45 -0.99
CA VAL A 52 -9.06 -0.86 -2.00
C VAL A 52 -10.37 -1.63 -2.04
N ARG A 53 -11.44 -0.95 -2.42
CA ARG A 53 -12.68 -1.58 -2.85
C ARG A 53 -12.62 -1.80 -4.35
N ALA A 54 -12.69 -3.06 -4.77
CA ALA A 54 -12.59 -3.46 -6.16
C ALA A 54 -13.63 -4.54 -6.49
N SER A 55 -14.44 -4.27 -7.51
CA SER A 55 -15.33 -5.25 -8.13
C SER A 55 -14.53 -6.41 -8.74
N PRO A 56 -15.16 -7.57 -9.01
CA PRO A 56 -14.46 -8.71 -9.62
C PRO A 56 -13.75 -8.40 -10.93
N GLU A 57 -14.31 -7.50 -11.74
CA GLU A 57 -13.74 -7.05 -13.02
C GLU A 57 -12.50 -6.19 -12.79
N GLU A 58 -12.53 -5.29 -11.80
CA GLU A 58 -11.39 -4.43 -11.46
C GLU A 58 -10.21 -5.21 -10.86
N ARG A 59 -10.45 -6.39 -10.29
CA ARG A 59 -9.39 -7.28 -9.78
C ARG A 59 -8.55 -7.90 -10.88
N GLU A 60 -9.05 -7.93 -12.11
CA GLU A 60 -8.33 -8.54 -13.22
C GLU A 60 -7.00 -7.80 -13.47
N GLY A 61 -5.89 -8.50 -13.27
CA GLY A 61 -4.54 -7.94 -13.40
C GLY A 61 -3.98 -7.27 -12.14
N LEU A 62 -4.70 -7.29 -11.01
CA LEU A 62 -4.15 -6.86 -9.72
C LEU A 62 -3.49 -8.03 -8.99
N GLU A 63 -2.38 -7.73 -8.34
CA GLU A 63 -1.79 -8.66 -7.37
C GLU A 63 -2.47 -8.49 -6.01
N VAL A 64 -3.41 -9.40 -5.71
CA VAL A 64 -4.15 -9.44 -4.45
C VAL A 64 -3.36 -10.24 -3.42
N VAL A 65 -2.99 -9.58 -2.32
CA VAL A 65 -2.16 -10.17 -1.25
C VAL A 65 -3.03 -10.82 -0.18
N SER A 66 -4.24 -10.29 0.03
CA SER A 66 -5.18 -10.83 1.01
C SER A 66 -6.60 -10.32 0.78
N ASP A 67 -7.58 -11.15 1.12
CA ASP A 67 -9.03 -10.90 1.13
C ASP A 67 -9.60 -10.86 2.56
N PHE A 68 -8.75 -10.59 3.57
CA PHE A 68 -9.08 -10.70 5.00
C PHE A 68 -10.13 -9.70 5.54
N PHE A 69 -10.82 -8.98 4.68
CA PHE A 69 -11.81 -7.98 5.07
C PHE A 69 -13.19 -8.62 5.29
N HIS A 70 -14.00 -7.98 6.13
CA HIS A 70 -15.39 -8.38 6.36
C HIS A 70 -16.27 -8.19 5.11
N ASP A 71 -15.90 -7.23 4.25
CA ASP A 71 -16.53 -6.98 2.97
C ASP A 71 -15.73 -7.71 1.87
N PRO A 72 -16.32 -8.62 1.10
CA PRO A 72 -15.61 -9.35 0.06
C PRO A 72 -15.13 -8.45 -1.08
N GLU A 73 -15.63 -7.21 -1.22
CA GLU A 73 -15.18 -6.23 -2.21
C GLU A 73 -13.89 -5.50 -1.78
N ASP A 74 -13.60 -5.48 -0.48
CA ASP A 74 -12.41 -4.84 0.07
C ASP A 74 -11.23 -5.84 0.02
N ILE A 75 -10.11 -5.43 -0.58
CA ILE A 75 -8.92 -6.27 -0.79
C ILE A 75 -7.64 -5.48 -0.55
N PHE A 76 -6.57 -6.19 -0.17
CA PHE A 76 -5.22 -5.63 -0.19
C PHE A 76 -4.54 -5.89 -1.53
N ILE A 77 -4.09 -4.82 -2.18
CA ILE A 77 -3.29 -4.88 -3.41
C ILE A 77 -1.85 -4.46 -3.16
N VAL A 78 -0.91 -5.05 -3.90
CA VAL A 78 0.50 -4.62 -3.87
C VAL A 78 0.64 -3.21 -4.45
N THR A 79 1.20 -2.30 -3.65
CA THR A 79 1.52 -0.93 -4.06
C THR A 79 3.00 -0.78 -4.42
N ALA A 80 3.88 -1.47 -3.70
CA ALA A 80 5.31 -1.49 -3.99
C ALA A 80 5.97 -2.79 -3.51
N ARG A 81 6.99 -3.24 -4.25
CA ARG A 81 7.91 -4.31 -3.89
C ARG A 81 9.33 -3.74 -3.93
N ILE A 82 10.06 -3.86 -2.83
CA ILE A 82 11.44 -3.35 -2.75
C ILE A 82 12.35 -4.50 -2.30
N PRO A 83 13.37 -4.87 -3.10
CA PRO A 83 14.30 -5.92 -2.73
C PRO A 83 14.97 -5.64 -1.38
N ARG A 84 14.95 -6.60 -0.47
CA ARG A 84 15.52 -6.49 0.88
C ARG A 84 17.02 -6.16 0.83
N ASN A 85 17.72 -6.65 -0.19
CA ASN A 85 19.15 -6.36 -0.37
C ASN A 85 19.44 -4.89 -0.74
N GLU A 86 18.45 -4.13 -1.20
CA GLU A 86 18.57 -2.71 -1.54
C GLU A 86 18.14 -1.80 -0.38
N VAL A 87 17.31 -2.29 0.54
CA VAL A 87 16.81 -1.53 1.69
C VAL A 87 17.85 -1.46 2.81
N GLU A 88 18.05 -0.26 3.33
CA GLU A 88 18.82 0.00 4.54
C GLU A 88 17.90 0.12 5.76
N LEU A 89 16.79 0.86 5.62
CA LEU A 89 15.88 1.16 6.73
C LEU A 89 14.46 1.41 6.20
N VAL A 90 13.45 0.97 6.96
CA VAL A 90 12.03 1.32 6.77
C VAL A 90 11.52 1.97 8.05
N GLU A 91 11.00 3.18 7.96
CA GLU A 91 10.42 3.94 9.07
C GLU A 91 9.04 4.49 8.69
N GLY A 92 8.18 4.74 9.67
CA GLY A 92 6.81 5.24 9.45
C GLY A 92 5.74 4.25 9.88
N GLY A 93 4.55 4.33 9.26
CA GLY A 93 3.35 3.60 9.69
C GLY A 93 2.20 4.52 10.13
N PRO A 94 0.92 4.22 9.86
CA PRO A 94 -0.14 5.19 10.01
C PRO A 94 -0.52 5.30 11.48
N VAL A 95 -0.87 6.53 11.83
CA VAL A 95 -1.58 6.95 13.02
C VAL A 95 -3.00 7.32 12.58
N GLY A 96 -3.97 6.43 12.84
CA GLY A 96 -5.39 6.74 13.06
C GLY A 96 -5.71 6.47 14.54
N PRO A 97 -6.74 7.08 15.17
CA PRO A 97 -6.81 7.18 16.63
C PRO A 97 -6.72 5.80 17.32
N ALA A 98 -6.01 5.77 18.46
CA ALA A 98 -6.07 4.66 19.41
C ALA A 98 -7.51 4.38 19.86
#